data_AF-A0A420ZBH1-F1
#
_entry.id   AF-A0A420ZBH1-F1
#
_cell.length_a   1.000
_cell.length_b   1.000
_cell.length_c   1.000
_cell.angle_alpha   90.00
_cell.angle_beta   90.00
_cell.angle_gamma   90.00
#
_symmetry.space_group_name_H-M   'P 1'
#
loop_
_entity.id
_entity.type
_entity.pdbx_description
1 polymer ?
#
loop_
_entity_poly.entity_id
_entity_poly.type
_entity_poly.pdbx_seq_one_letter_code
_entity_poly.pdbx_strand_id
1 'polypeptide(L)'
;MCSISRFKGIIKNYRLDSVEKILQLSKALLVHGITIEVNEAREKFKVIVYAESARIFSEEFNIEELKILVEELKKNGYIHVATDYEHLLEPLQRMLFIKPLYCVKEKLKEVFLNV
;
A
#
# COMPACT_ATOMS: atom_id res chain seq x y z
N MET A 1 -7.89 -4.19 -28.46
CA MET A 1 -8.35 -3.90 -27.09
C MET A 1 -8.08 -5.12 -26.22
N CYS A 2 -6.96 -5.15 -25.48
CA CYS A 2 -6.69 -6.24 -24.55
C CYS A 2 -7.39 -5.96 -23.22
N SER A 3 -8.28 -6.86 -22.79
CA SER A 3 -8.86 -6.78 -21.45
C SER A 3 -7.74 -6.91 -20.43
N ILE A 4 -7.46 -5.84 -19.68
CA ILE A 4 -6.62 -5.91 -18.49
C ILE A 4 -7.38 -6.84 -17.53
N SER A 5 -6.98 -8.10 -17.47
CA SER A 5 -7.50 -9.02 -16.47
C SER A 5 -7.19 -8.39 -15.11
N ARG A 6 -8.24 -7.97 -14.40
CA ARG A 6 -8.16 -7.41 -13.05
C ARG A 6 -7.67 -8.51 -12.12
N PHE A 7 -6.35 -8.68 -12.02
CA PHE A 7 -5.71 -9.65 -11.13
C PHE A 7 -6.00 -9.24 -9.68
N LYS A 8 -7.03 -9.86 -9.07
CA LYS A 8 -7.50 -9.59 -7.70
C LYS A 8 -6.54 -10.06 -6.58
N GLY A 9 -5.43 -10.70 -6.94
CA GLY A 9 -4.51 -11.33 -5.99
C GLY A 9 -4.76 -12.83 -5.85
N ILE A 10 -3.97 -13.50 -5.01
CA ILE A 10 -4.06 -14.95 -4.76
C ILE A 10 -5.30 -15.28 -3.90
N ILE A 11 -5.71 -14.37 -3.01
CA ILE A 11 -6.83 -14.57 -2.09
C ILE A 11 -8.11 -13.97 -2.69
N LYS A 12 -8.65 -14.59 -3.75
CA LYS A 12 -9.77 -14.04 -4.55
C LYS A 12 -11.16 -14.16 -3.90
N ASN A 13 -11.31 -15.01 -2.89
CA ASN A 13 -12.62 -15.29 -2.25
C ASN A 13 -12.92 -14.39 -1.05
N TYR A 14 -11.99 -13.51 -0.66
CA TYR A 14 -12.12 -12.65 0.51
C TYR A 14 -12.13 -11.19 0.07
N ARG A 15 -12.97 -10.37 0.73
CA ARG A 15 -13.04 -8.92 0.48
C ARG A 15 -12.39 -8.16 1.64
N LEU A 16 -11.44 -7.28 1.33
CA LEU A 16 -11.08 -6.16 2.20
C LEU A 16 -11.93 -4.98 1.72
N ASP A 17 -13.07 -4.77 2.34
CA ASP A 17 -14.05 -3.74 1.99
C ASP A 17 -13.93 -2.50 2.89
N SER A 18 -12.91 -2.44 3.74
CA SER A 18 -12.65 -1.34 4.67
C SER A 18 -11.16 -1.19 4.96
N VAL A 19 -10.76 0.03 5.30
CA VAL A 19 -9.40 0.35 5.79
C VAL A 19 -9.00 -0.54 6.95
N GLU A 20 -9.93 -0.82 7.88
CA GLU A 20 -9.64 -1.64 9.05
C GLU A 20 -9.24 -3.08 8.70
N LYS A 21 -9.92 -3.70 7.72
CA LYS A 21 -9.54 -5.04 7.25
C LYS A 21 -8.16 -5.04 6.59
N ILE A 22 -7.78 -3.98 5.88
CA ILE A 22 -6.42 -3.83 5.34
C ILE A 22 -5.40 -3.83 6.48
N LEU A 23 -5.66 -3.08 7.55
CA LEU A 23 -4.77 -3.00 8.71
C LEU A 23 -4.71 -4.34 9.49
N GLN A 24 -5.83 -5.06 9.61
CA GLN A 24 -5.85 -6.38 10.23
C GLN A 24 -5.04 -7.39 9.41
N LEU A 25 -5.22 -7.41 8.09
CA LEU A 25 -4.42 -8.25 7.19
C LEU A 25 -2.93 -7.90 7.29
N SER A 26 -2.61 -6.61 7.35
CA SER A 26 -1.23 -6.14 7.44
C SER A 26 -0.56 -6.51 8.77
N LYS A 27 -1.32 -6.60 9.85
CA LYS A 27 -0.84 -7.16 11.12
C LYS A 27 -0.65 -8.68 11.03
N ALA A 28 -1.59 -9.40 10.42
CA ALA A 28 -1.55 -10.85 10.30
C ALA A 28 -0.37 -11.35 9.44
N LEU A 29 -0.03 -10.62 8.38
CA LEU A 29 1.05 -10.97 7.45
C LEU A 29 2.40 -10.35 7.81
N LEU A 30 2.52 -9.70 8.98
CA LEU A 30 3.68 -8.87 9.33
C LEU A 30 5.00 -9.63 9.19
N VAL A 31 5.00 -10.91 9.60
CA VAL A 31 6.14 -11.84 9.55
C VAL A 31 6.72 -12.06 8.15
N HIS A 32 6.01 -11.71 7.07
CA HIS A 32 6.44 -11.96 5.69
C HIS A 32 7.02 -10.73 4.99
N GLY A 33 7.09 -9.57 5.67
CA GLY A 33 7.54 -8.33 5.04
C GLY A 33 6.54 -7.87 3.98
N ILE A 34 5.68 -6.93 4.36
CA ILE A 34 4.55 -6.53 3.52
C ILE A 34 4.81 -5.19 2.86
N THR A 35 4.51 -5.14 1.58
CA THR A 35 4.47 -3.90 0.79
C THR A 35 3.03 -3.60 0.43
N ILE A 36 2.62 -2.36 0.67
CA ILE A 36 1.29 -1.86 0.32
C ILE A 36 1.47 -0.76 -0.73
N GLU A 37 0.90 -0.98 -1.90
CA GLU A 37 0.83 -0.01 -2.98
C GLU A 37 -0.58 0.58 -3.02
N VAL A 38 -0.67 1.90 -3.11
CA VAL A 38 -1.94 2.63 -3.22
C VAL A 38 -1.92 3.42 -4.51
N ASN A 39 -2.83 3.13 -5.44
CA ASN A 39 -2.98 3.84 -6.70
C ASN A 39 -4.28 4.63 -6.68
N GLU A 40 -4.20 5.95 -6.57
CA GLU A 40 -5.33 6.86 -6.68
C GLU A 40 -5.63 7.18 -8.15
N ALA A 41 -6.91 7.18 -8.53
CA ALA A 41 -7.39 7.70 -9.79
C ALA A 41 -8.89 8.06 -9.70
N ARG A 42 -9.25 9.25 -10.19
CA ARG A 42 -10.64 9.68 -10.49
C ARG A 42 -11.65 9.24 -9.42
N GLU A 43 -11.51 9.76 -8.20
CA GLU A 43 -12.39 9.55 -7.03
C GLU A 43 -12.32 8.17 -6.38
N LYS A 44 -11.41 7.31 -6.83
CA LYS A 44 -11.13 6.04 -6.17
C LYS A 44 -9.65 5.89 -5.90
N PHE A 45 -9.34 4.98 -4.99
CA PHE A 45 -7.99 4.44 -4.92
C PHE A 45 -8.03 2.92 -4.86
N LYS A 46 -6.97 2.31 -5.35
CA LYS A 46 -6.78 0.88 -5.37
C LYS A 46 -5.65 0.52 -4.42
N VAL A 47 -5.94 -0.33 -3.45
CA VAL A 47 -4.93 -0.90 -2.55
C VAL A 47 -4.48 -2.23 -3.11
N ILE A 48 -3.17 -2.43 -3.20
CA ILE A 48 -2.54 -3.68 -3.59
C ILE A 48 -1.57 -4.09 -2.48
N VAL A 49 -1.74 -5.31 -1.98
CA VAL A 49 -0.89 -5.86 -0.91
C VAL A 49 0.00 -6.94 -1.50
N TYR A 50 1.31 -6.82 -1.25
CA TYR A 50 2.32 -7.79 -1.62
C TYR A 50 2.98 -8.39 -0.38
N ALA A 51 3.22 -9.70 -0.41
CA ALA A 51 4.09 -10.41 0.54
C ALA A 51 5.15 -11.14 -0.27
N GLU A 52 6.42 -10.98 0.07
CA GLU A 52 7.56 -11.64 -0.62
C GLU A 52 7.51 -11.56 -2.16
N SER A 53 7.06 -10.42 -2.70
CA SER A 53 6.83 -10.14 -4.15
C SER A 53 5.57 -10.73 -4.78
N ALA A 54 4.81 -11.57 -4.07
CA ALA A 54 3.53 -12.07 -4.55
C ALA A 54 2.40 -11.08 -4.25
N ARG A 55 1.57 -10.76 -5.26
CA ARG A 55 0.34 -9.97 -5.04
C ARG A 55 -0.70 -10.83 -4.32
N ILE A 56 -0.88 -10.57 -3.03
CA ILE A 56 -1.82 -11.30 -2.19
C ILE A 56 -3.24 -10.77 -2.39
N PHE A 57 -3.38 -9.44 -2.51
CA PHE A 57 -4.68 -8.77 -2.56
C PHE A 57 -4.67 -7.52 -3.45
N SER A 58 -5.84 -7.17 -4.00
CA SER A 58 -6.05 -5.95 -4.78
C SER A 58 -7.53 -5.55 -4.82
N GLU A 59 -7.92 -4.41 -4.24
CA GLU A 59 -9.32 -3.91 -4.25
C GLU A 59 -9.38 -2.38 -4.34
N GLU A 60 -10.52 -1.87 -4.82
CA GLU A 60 -10.83 -0.44 -4.99
C GLU A 60 -11.68 0.08 -3.82
N PHE A 61 -11.43 1.32 -3.43
CA PHE A 61 -12.05 2.05 -2.33
C PHE A 61 -12.43 3.46 -2.77
N ASN A 62 -13.29 4.14 -2.00
CA ASN A 62 -13.68 5.52 -2.26
C ASN A 62 -12.58 6.48 -1.79
N ILE A 63 -12.32 7.55 -2.55
CA ILE A 63 -11.23 8.49 -2.23
C ILE A 63 -11.29 9.12 -0.83
N GLU A 64 -12.49 9.26 -0.28
CA GLU A 64 -12.74 9.77 1.07
C GLU A 64 -11.99 8.98 2.16
N GLU A 65 -11.74 7.69 1.93
CA GLU A 65 -11.03 6.81 2.87
C GLU A 65 -9.50 6.89 2.75
N LEU A 66 -8.97 7.55 1.72
CA LEU A 66 -7.54 7.51 1.40
C LEU A 66 -6.70 8.13 2.51
N LYS A 67 -7.12 9.30 3.00
CA LYS A 67 -6.41 10.00 4.08
C LYS A 67 -6.35 9.15 5.34
N ILE A 68 -7.45 8.48 5.69
CA ILE A 68 -7.55 7.59 6.84
C ILE A 68 -6.57 6.43 6.68
N LEU A 69 -6.55 5.78 5.51
CA LEU A 69 -5.61 4.69 5.23
C LEU A 69 -4.16 5.15 5.38
N VAL A 70 -3.78 6.26 4.75
CA VAL A 70 -2.40 6.77 4.76
C VAL A 70 -1.94 7.11 6.18
N GLU A 71 -2.78 7.77 6.98
CA GLU A 71 -2.48 8.10 8.37
C GLU A 71 -2.33 6.84 9.23
N GLU A 72 -3.22 5.86 9.08
CA GLU A 72 -3.14 4.62 9.84
C GLU A 72 -1.93 3.77 9.45
N LEU A 73 -1.56 3.71 8.16
CA LEU A 73 -0.32 3.05 7.72
C LEU A 73 0.90 3.69 8.40
N LYS A 74 1.00 5.03 8.42
CA LYS A 74 2.09 5.75 9.09
C LYS A 74 2.12 5.47 10.59
N LYS A 75 0.97 5.51 11.28
CA LYS A 75 0.87 5.16 12.72
C LYS A 75 1.29 3.72 13.00
N ASN A 76 1.01 2.80 12.08
CA ASN A 76 1.42 1.40 12.18
C ASN A 76 2.88 1.15 11.78
N GLY A 77 3.68 2.21 11.58
CA GLY A 77 5.12 2.11 11.31
C GLY A 77 5.47 1.80 9.85
N TYR A 78 4.53 1.94 8.92
CA TYR A 78 4.85 1.91 7.50
C TYR A 78 5.59 3.18 7.10
N ILE A 79 6.61 3.01 6.28
CA ILE A 79 7.42 4.08 5.70
C ILE A 79 6.92 4.27 4.26
N HIS A 80 6.60 5.52 3.93
CA HIS A 80 6.33 5.91 2.56
C HIS A 80 7.67 6.06 1.82
N VAL A 81 7.91 5.24 0.79
CA VAL A 81 9.22 5.10 0.13
C VAL A 81 9.27 5.61 -1.31
N ALA A 82 8.13 5.82 -1.97
CA ALA A 82 8.09 6.33 -3.34
C ALA A 82 7.47 7.74 -3.36
N THR A 83 8.07 8.62 -4.16
CA THR A 83 7.49 9.91 -4.53
C THR A 83 6.26 9.68 -5.40
N ASP A 84 5.25 10.52 -5.19
CA ASP A 84 4.01 10.56 -5.94
C ASP A 84 4.29 10.47 -7.45
N TYR A 85 4.16 9.28 -8.02
CA TYR A 85 4.32 9.12 -9.46
C TYR A 85 3.03 9.61 -10.11
N GLU A 86 3.06 10.86 -10.56
CA GLU A 86 1.99 11.47 -11.35
C GLU A 86 2.15 11.06 -12.81
N HIS A 87 1.20 10.28 -13.32
CA HIS A 87 1.19 9.90 -14.73
C HIS A 87 0.75 11.09 -15.60
N LEU A 88 1.53 11.48 -16.61
CA LEU A 88 1.23 12.66 -17.45
C LEU A 88 -0.08 12.55 -18.25
N LEU A 89 -0.58 11.34 -18.51
CA LEU A 89 -1.77 11.12 -19.35
C LEU A 89 -3.04 10.79 -18.55
N GLU A 90 -2.94 10.54 -17.24
CA GLU A 90 -4.09 10.29 -16.36
C GLU A 90 -3.77 10.83 -14.96
N PRO A 91 -4.73 11.44 -14.22
CA PRO A 91 -4.52 11.80 -12.82
C PRO A 91 -4.47 10.51 -11.99
N LEU A 92 -3.31 9.84 -12.07
CA LEU A 92 -2.96 8.64 -11.36
C LEU A 92 -1.81 9.01 -10.43
N GLN A 93 -2.06 8.97 -9.13
CA GLN A 93 -1.03 9.09 -8.11
C GLN A 93 -0.75 7.70 -7.54
N ARG A 94 0.52 7.31 -7.49
CA ARG A 94 0.95 6.04 -6.89
C ARG A 94 1.79 6.31 -5.64
N MET A 95 1.40 5.69 -4.54
CA MET A 95 2.10 5.69 -3.25
C MET A 95 2.55 4.27 -2.89
N LEU A 96 3.75 4.17 -2.30
CA LEU A 96 4.32 2.89 -1.88
C LEU A 96 4.70 2.92 -0.40
N PHE A 97 4.12 2.00 0.36
CA PHE A 97 4.33 1.85 1.79
C PHE A 97 5.02 0.51 2.09
N ILE A 98 6.15 0.56 2.77
CA ILE A 98 6.85 -0.64 3.25
C ILE A 98 6.88 -0.63 4.77
N LYS A 99 6.65 -1.78 5.39
CA LYS A 99 6.92 -1.95 6.81
C LYS A 99 8.13 -2.86 6.97
N PRO A 100 9.32 -2.27 7.21
CA PRO A 100 10.50 -3.09 7.38
C PRO A 100 10.41 -3.89 8.68
N LEU A 101 10.66 -5.19 8.60
CA LEU A 101 10.72 -6.08 9.76
C LEU A 101 11.89 -5.77 10.70
N TYR A 102 13.00 -5.30 10.16
CA TYR A 102 14.28 -5.12 10.86
C TYR A 102 14.87 -3.72 10.75
N CYS A 103 14.14 -2.76 10.19
CA CYS A 103 14.71 -1.44 10.01
C CYS A 103 14.55 -0.63 11.28
N VAL A 104 15.68 -0.45 11.97
CA VAL A 104 15.82 0.45 13.11
C VAL A 104 15.61 1.87 12.57
N LYS A 105 14.52 2.51 12.99
CA LYS A 105 14.12 3.85 12.54
C LYS A 105 15.26 4.86 12.74
N GLU A 106 16.05 4.67 13.79
CA GLU A 106 17.22 5.47 14.15
C GLU A 106 18.33 5.32 13.11
N LYS A 107 18.60 4.10 12.60
CA LYS A 107 19.58 3.89 11.52
C LYS A 107 19.13 4.49 10.20
N LEU A 108 17.83 4.45 9.90
CA LEU A 108 17.32 5.16 8.71
C LEU A 108 17.47 6.68 8.86
N LYS A 109 17.22 7.21 10.06
CA LYS A 109 17.46 8.62 10.34
C LYS A 109 18.94 8.96 10.16
N GLU A 110 19.87 8.15 10.64
CA GLU A 110 21.31 8.35 10.42
C GLU A 110 21.64 8.42 8.92
N VAL A 111 21.15 7.46 8.13
CA VAL A 111 21.41 7.41 6.68
C VAL A 111 20.81 8.60 5.92
N PHE A 112 19.58 9.00 6.26
CA PHE A 112 18.87 10.03 5.50
C PHE A 112 19.05 11.46 6.04
N LEU A 113 19.37 11.62 7.33
CA LEU A 113 19.51 12.93 7.97
C LEU A 113 20.96 13.36 8.21
N ASN A 114 21.96 12.49 8.06
CA ASN A 114 23.40 12.81 8.15
C ASN A 114 23.71 13.94 9.15
N VAL A 115 23.51 13.69 10.45
CA VAL A 115 23.98 14.56 11.54
C VAL A 115 25.19 13.92 12.19
#